data_AF-A0A9D3XPK2-F1
#
_entry.id   AF-A0A9D3XPK2-F1
#
_cell.length_a   1.000
_cell.length_b   1.000
_cell.length_c   1.000
_cell.angle_alpha   90.00
_cell.angle_beta   90.00
_cell.angle_gamma   90.00
#
_symmetry.space_group_name_H-M   'P 1'
#
loop_
_entity.id
_entity.type
_entity.pdbx_description
1 polymer ?
#
loop_
_entity_poly.entity_id
_entity_poly.type
_entity_poly.pdbx_seq_one_letter_code
_entity_poly.pdbx_strand_id
1 'polypeptide(L)' 'GSGCKLCPPNWLLHRDKCYWVSKDKNPWDKSRDDCSRRSSRLLVIRDQDEM' A
#
# COMPACT_ATOMS: atom_id res chain seq x y z
N GLY A 1 -15.39 11.23 -18.21
CA GLY A 1 -14.27 11.97 -17.62
C GLY A 1 -13.54 11.06 -16.65
N SER A 2 -12.23 10.95 -16.77
CA SER A 2 -11.40 10.15 -15.86
C SER A 2 -11.43 10.80 -14.48
N GLY A 3 -12.04 10.14 -13.48
CA GLY A 3 -12.09 10.66 -12.11
C GLY A 3 -10.69 10.83 -11.52
N CYS A 4 -10.47 11.90 -10.78
CA CYS A 4 -9.21 12.13 -10.07
C CYS A 4 -9.07 11.08 -8.97
N LYS A 5 -8.02 10.23 -9.05
CA LYS A 5 -7.70 9.24 -8.01
C LYS A 5 -6.76 9.89 -7.01
N LEU A 6 -7.20 9.95 -5.76
CA LEU A 6 -6.43 10.53 -4.66
C LEU A 6 -6.14 9.45 -3.63
N CYS A 7 -4.92 9.44 -3.12
CA CYS A 7 -4.52 8.59 -2.01
C CYS A 7 -4.48 9.39 -0.70
N PRO A 8 -4.53 8.71 0.46
CA PRO A 8 -4.34 9.37 1.74
C PRO A 8 -2.95 10.04 1.83
N PRO A 9 -2.75 11.00 2.74
CA PRO A 9 -1.46 11.65 2.93
C PRO A 9 -0.34 10.66 3.21
N ASN A 10 0.81 10.82 2.55
CA ASN A 10 1.99 9.94 2.65
C ASN A 10 1.81 8.54 2.05
N TRP A 11 0.83 8.35 1.16
CA TRP A 11 0.70 7.15 0.33
C TRP A 11 1.12 7.47 -1.10
N LEU A 12 1.77 6.51 -1.74
CA LEU A 12 2.14 6.57 -3.15
C LEU A 12 0.96 6.10 -4.00
N LEU A 13 0.46 6.95 -4.89
CA LEU A 13 -0.47 6.53 -5.93
C LEU A 13 0.33 5.88 -7.06
N HIS A 14 0.06 4.61 -7.34
CA HIS A 14 0.57 3.94 -8.52
C HIS A 14 -0.60 3.25 -9.23
N ARG A 15 -0.82 3.64 -10.49
CA ARG A 15 -2.01 3.28 -11.28
C ARG A 15 -3.30 3.64 -10.52
N ASP A 16 -3.98 2.61 -10.04
CA ASP A 16 -5.30 2.70 -9.39
C ASP A 16 -5.25 2.32 -7.92
N LYS A 17 -4.05 2.18 -7.36
CA LYS A 17 -3.80 1.67 -6.02
C LYS A 17 -2.92 2.64 -5.23
N CYS A 18 -3.14 2.66 -3.93
CA CYS A 18 -2.36 3.43 -2.99
C CYS A 18 -1.45 2.50 -2.20
N TYR A 19 -0.16 2.83 -2.12
CA TYR A 19 0.85 2.06 -1.42
C TYR A 19 1.42 2.88 -0.29
N TRP A 20 1.57 2.24 0.87
CA TRP A 20 2.30 2.81 1.98
C TRP A 20 3.50 1.93 2.29
N VAL A 21 4.66 2.57 2.42
CA VAL A 21 5.92 1.89 2.67
C VAL A 21 6.35 2.22 4.09
N SER A 22 6.41 1.19 4.94
CA SER A 22 6.98 1.30 6.28
C SER A 22 8.46 1.67 6.18
N LYS A 23 8.90 2.62 7.00
CA LYS A 23 10.33 2.94 7.16
C LYS A 23 11.06 1.93 8.04
N ASP A 24 10.31 1.21 8.87
CA ASP A 24 10.83 0.22 9.80
C ASP A 24 10.78 -1.19 9.21
N LYS A 25 11.79 -1.99 9.56
CA LYS A 25 11.81 -3.43 9.27
C LYS A 25 11.06 -4.17 10.36
N ASN A 26 9.92 -4.76 9.99
CA ASN A 26 9.12 -5.56 10.90
C ASN A 26 9.02 -7.01 10.40
N PRO A 27 8.85 -7.99 11.31
CA PRO A 27 8.43 -9.33 10.94
C PRO A 27 7.16 -9.31 10.09
N TRP A 28 6.97 -10.34 9.28
CA TRP A 28 5.84 -10.42 8.34
C TRP A 28 4.47 -10.26 9.03
N ASP A 29 4.24 -10.95 10.14
CA ASP A 29 2.98 -10.89 10.87
C ASP A 29 2.72 -9.50 11.47
N LYS A 30 3.75 -8.88 12.06
CA LYS A 30 3.64 -7.49 12.55
C LYS A 30 3.35 -6.50 11.42
N SER A 31 3.96 -6.70 10.26
CA SER A 31 3.73 -5.84 9.09
C SER A 31 2.29 -5.99 8.57
N ARG A 32 1.76 -7.22 8.59
CA ARG A 32 0.37 -7.52 8.22
C ARG A 32 -0.63 -6.82 9.16
N ASP A 33 -0.38 -6.89 10.46
CA ASP A 33 -1.21 -6.21 11.46
C ASP A 33 -1.12 -4.69 11.31
N ASP A 34 0.05 -4.14 11.00
CA ASP A 34 0.22 -2.70 10.78
C ASP A 34 -0.58 -2.19 9.58
N CYS A 35 -0.49 -2.89 8.45
CA CYS A 35 -1.31 -2.57 7.28
C CYS A 35 -2.81 -2.63 7.60
N SER A 36 -3.23 -3.65 8.36
CA SER A 36 -4.64 -3.82 8.75
C SER A 36 -5.13 -2.69 9.66
N ARG A 37 -4.31 -2.23 10.60
CA ARG A 37 -4.60 -1.05 11.46
C ARG A 37 -4.73 0.25 10.67
N ARG A 38 -4.16 0.33 9.46
CA ARG A 38 -4.27 1.46 8.53
C ARG A 38 -5.43 1.31 7.53
N SER A 39 -6.35 0.38 7.77
CA SER A 39 -7.45 0.03 6.84
C SER A 39 -6.94 -0.39 5.45
N SER A 40 -5.81 -1.09 5.42
CA SER A 40 -5.16 -1.55 4.19
C SER A 40 -4.71 -3.01 4.31
N ARG A 41 -4.12 -3.56 3.25
CA ARG A 41 -3.58 -4.91 3.26
C ARG A 41 -2.10 -4.90 2.93
N LEU A 42 -1.35 -5.80 3.56
CA LEU A 42 0.04 -6.04 3.21
C LEU A 42 0.15 -6.38 1.71
N LEU A 43 1.11 -5.73 1.04
CA LEU A 43 1.31 -5.86 -0.40
C LEU A 43 1.59 -7.32 -0.76
N VAL A 44 0.84 -7.82 -1.74
CA VAL A 44 1.10 -9.10 -2.41
C VAL A 44 1.26 -8.79 -3.89
N ILE A 45 2.48 -8.87 -4.37
CA ILE A 45 2.82 -8.62 -5.77
C ILE A 45 2.26 -9.80 -6.58
N ARG A 46 1.28 -9.52 -7.44
CA ARG A 46 0.65 -10.53 -8.32
C ARG A 46 0.99 -10.33 -9.80
N ASP A 47 1.59 -9.19 -10.12
CA ASP A 47 1.90 -8.73 -11.46
C ASP A 47 3.28 -8.08 -11.45
N GLN A 48 4.07 -8.27 -12.50
CA GLN A 48 5.44 -7.73 -12.59
C GLN A 48 5.47 -6.21 -12.72
N ASP A 49 4.41 -5.57 -13.20
CA ASP A 49 4.32 -4.11 -13.24
C ASP A 49 4.14 -3.48 -11.84
N GLU A 50 3.87 -4.29 -10.81
CA GLU A 50 3.74 -3.83 -9.43
C GLU A 50 5.08 -3.89 -8.66
N MET A 51 6.15 -4.34 -9.32
CA MET A 51 7.53 -4.35 -8.81
C MET A 51 8.24 -3.01 -9.02
#